data_AF-A0A946H313-F1
#
_entry.id   AF-A0A946H313-F1
#
_cell.length_a   1.000
_cell.length_b   1.000
_cell.length_c   1.000
_cell.angle_alpha   90.00
_cell.angle_beta   90.00
_cell.angle_gamma   90.00
#
_symmetry.space_group_name_H-M   'P 1'
#
loop_
_entity.id
_entity.type
_entity.pdbx_description
1 polymer ?
#
loop_
_entity_poly.entity_id
_entity_poly.type
_entity_poly.pdbx_seq_one_letter_code
_entity_poly.pdbx_strand_id
1 'polypeptide(L)'
;MRTLQEDEIEPLATGAWILGAGGGGSPYDGFLNLRQLYRGGAQVELMQPEELADDDLVAVVSTMGAPLVGQERLADPELSIKPVQALEEYLGRKFSAVMPVEIGGGNGLEPFLVSIGMDIPVVDADAMGRAFPEAQMTSFSIHELQMFPMALGDIRDNAIVITRAASWTWMERLSRTICVALGSTAPTAKAPRTGREVKDCAILHSVTRAIRIGRTVQEARLSHSDPVAAVLKAEGGRLVFSGKIVDVNRRTTAGFLRGSTALDG
;
A
#
# COMPACT_ATOMS: atom_id res chain seq x y z
N MET A 1 3.33 20.74 -0.81
CA MET A 1 3.71 19.48 -1.47
C MET A 1 5.21 19.53 -1.66
N ARG A 2 5.86 18.38 -1.76
CA ARG A 2 7.28 18.30 -2.11
C ARG A 2 7.49 17.17 -3.11
N THR A 3 8.42 17.36 -4.03
CA THR A 3 8.89 16.28 -4.89
C THR A 3 9.58 15.21 -4.05
N LEU A 4 9.12 13.96 -4.16
CA LEU A 4 9.81 12.80 -3.60
C LEU A 4 11.10 12.58 -4.41
N GLN A 5 12.25 12.54 -3.73
CA GLN A 5 13.55 12.39 -4.38
C GLN A 5 13.86 10.91 -4.70
N GLU A 6 14.67 10.66 -5.74
CA GLU A 6 15.03 9.29 -6.14
C GLU A 6 15.71 8.50 -4.99
N ASP A 7 16.52 9.18 -4.17
CA ASP A 7 17.21 8.59 -3.02
C ASP A 7 16.28 8.24 -1.85
N GLU A 8 15.01 8.66 -1.89
CA GLU A 8 13.98 8.29 -0.92
C GLU A 8 13.24 7.00 -1.28
N ILE A 9 13.35 6.50 -2.51
CA ILE A 9 12.59 5.33 -2.97
C ILE A 9 13.05 4.04 -2.26
N GLU A 10 14.37 3.84 -2.10
CA GLU A 10 14.91 2.67 -1.39
C GLU A 10 14.59 2.72 0.13
N PRO A 11 14.76 3.87 0.82
CA PRO A 11 14.27 4.03 2.17
C PRO A 11 12.76 3.77 2.32
N LEU A 12 11.93 4.32 1.41
CA LEU A 12 10.49 4.07 1.40
C LEU A 12 10.20 2.56 1.34
N ALA A 13 10.80 1.84 0.39
CA ALA A 13 10.61 0.40 0.24
C ALA A 13 11.06 -0.39 1.46
N THR A 14 12.19 -0.03 2.07
CA THR A 14 12.72 -0.66 3.28
C THR A 14 11.81 -0.44 4.48
N GLY A 15 11.36 0.80 4.69
CA GLY A 15 10.46 1.13 5.78
C GLY A 15 9.09 0.51 5.62
N ALA A 16 8.53 0.55 4.40
CA ALA A 16 7.29 -0.14 4.05
C ALA A 16 7.39 -1.65 4.34
N TRP A 17 8.52 -2.29 4.01
CA TRP A 17 8.75 -3.71 4.34
C TRP A 17 8.68 -3.96 5.85
N ILE A 18 9.34 -3.12 6.65
CA ILE A 18 9.35 -3.24 8.12
C ILE A 18 7.95 -3.04 8.69
N LEU A 19 7.23 -2.00 8.23
CA LEU A 19 5.84 -1.72 8.61
C LEU A 19 4.85 -2.78 8.10
N GLY A 20 5.23 -3.54 7.07
CA GLY A 20 4.46 -4.68 6.57
C GLY A 20 4.32 -5.79 7.60
N ALA A 21 5.26 -5.93 8.54
CA ALA A 21 5.19 -6.90 9.64
C ALA A 21 4.76 -8.32 9.18
N GLY A 22 5.32 -8.76 8.05
CA GLY A 22 5.06 -10.05 7.42
C GLY A 22 3.96 -10.06 6.35
N GLY A 23 3.19 -8.98 6.19
CA GLY A 23 2.15 -8.79 5.18
C GLY A 23 2.48 -7.73 4.13
N GLY A 24 1.47 -7.28 3.37
CA GLY A 24 1.57 -6.18 2.40
C GLY A 24 2.24 -6.50 1.07
N GLY A 25 2.75 -7.73 0.89
CA GLY A 25 3.49 -8.14 -0.31
C GLY A 25 4.93 -7.62 -0.31
N SER A 26 5.76 -8.20 -1.19
CA SER A 26 7.14 -7.75 -1.38
C SER A 26 7.17 -6.40 -2.08
N PRO A 27 7.78 -5.34 -1.51
CA PRO A 27 7.99 -4.09 -2.22
C PRO A 27 9.16 -4.14 -3.22
N TYR A 28 9.91 -5.23 -3.31
CA TYR A 28 11.14 -5.28 -4.13
C TYR A 28 10.89 -4.96 -5.61
N ASP A 29 9.87 -5.57 -6.22
CA ASP A 29 9.57 -5.37 -7.64
C ASP A 29 9.03 -3.95 -7.91
N GLY A 30 8.17 -3.45 -7.02
CA GLY A 30 7.68 -2.07 -7.05
C GLY A 30 8.82 -1.06 -6.89
N PHE A 31 9.80 -1.34 -6.03
CA PHE A 31 11.00 -0.51 -5.84
C PHE A 31 11.82 -0.42 -7.13
N LEU A 32 12.11 -1.58 -7.75
CA LEU A 32 12.87 -1.62 -9.00
C LEU A 32 12.13 -0.86 -10.10
N ASN A 33 10.80 -1.03 -10.20
CA ASN A 33 10.00 -0.33 -11.17
C ASN A 33 10.02 1.19 -10.95
N LEU A 34 9.70 1.67 -9.74
CA LEU A 34 9.74 3.10 -9.42
C LEU A 34 11.11 3.72 -9.70
N ARG A 35 12.20 3.03 -9.34
CA ARG A 35 13.56 3.50 -9.64
C ARG A 35 13.81 3.61 -11.14
N GLN A 36 13.31 2.66 -11.94
CA GLN A 36 13.43 2.71 -13.39
C GLN A 36 12.61 3.85 -14.00
N LEU A 37 11.39 4.09 -13.49
CA LEU A 37 10.54 5.21 -13.92
C LEU A 37 11.18 6.56 -13.61
N TYR A 38 11.75 6.72 -12.41
CA TYR A 38 12.47 7.94 -12.01
C TYR A 38 13.69 8.22 -12.89
N ARG A 39 14.47 7.18 -13.24
CA ARG A 39 15.57 7.30 -14.21
C ARG A 39 15.09 7.69 -15.61
N GLY A 40 13.84 7.36 -15.95
CA GLY A 40 13.15 7.80 -17.16
C GLY A 40 12.60 9.22 -17.09
N GLY A 41 12.77 9.94 -15.97
CA GLY A 41 12.31 11.31 -15.78
C GLY A 41 10.97 11.45 -15.07
N ALA A 42 10.36 10.36 -14.60
CA ALA A 42 9.15 10.43 -13.79
C ALA A 42 9.43 11.11 -12.45
N GLN A 43 8.43 11.81 -11.91
CA GLN A 43 8.48 12.48 -10.61
C GLN A 43 7.14 12.33 -9.92
N VAL A 44 7.16 12.22 -8.59
CA VAL A 44 5.96 12.16 -7.76
C VAL A 44 6.00 13.27 -6.73
N GLU A 45 4.88 13.99 -6.62
CA GLU A 45 4.66 14.95 -5.54
C GLU A 45 4.07 14.23 -4.32
N LEU A 46 4.72 14.41 -3.18
CA LEU A 46 4.22 13.99 -1.87
C LEU A 46 3.50 15.17 -1.21
N MET A 47 2.19 15.03 -1.06
CA MET A 47 1.30 15.99 -0.43
C MET A 47 1.16 15.67 1.07
N GLN A 48 1.32 16.68 1.92
CA GLN A 48 1.03 16.52 3.35
C GLN A 48 -0.50 16.51 3.59
N PRO A 49 -1.03 15.74 4.55
CA PRO A 49 -2.47 15.64 4.77
C PRO A 49 -3.15 16.98 5.04
N GLU A 50 -2.44 17.92 5.66
CA GLU A 50 -2.93 19.27 5.97
C GLU A 50 -3.18 20.12 4.71
N GLU A 51 -2.55 19.77 3.59
CA GLU A 51 -2.70 20.46 2.32
C GLU A 51 -3.96 20.05 1.55
N LEU A 52 -4.62 18.97 1.96
CA LEU A 52 -5.89 18.54 1.38
C LEU A 52 -7.01 19.54 1.72
N ALA A 53 -7.68 20.03 0.68
CA ALA A 53 -8.96 20.69 0.86
C ALA A 53 -9.98 19.68 1.39
N ASP A 54 -10.93 20.14 2.20
CA ASP A 54 -11.93 19.27 2.83
C ASP A 54 -12.74 18.45 1.82
N ASP A 55 -12.97 19.00 0.63
CA ASP A 55 -13.78 18.43 -0.44
C ASP A 55 -12.97 17.76 -1.55
N ASP A 56 -11.63 17.74 -1.44
CA ASP A 56 -10.77 16.97 -2.35
C ASP A 56 -11.17 15.50 -2.35
N LEU A 57 -11.13 14.86 -3.53
CA LEU A 57 -11.45 13.45 -3.65
C LEU A 57 -10.15 12.65 -3.76
N VAL A 58 -9.93 11.75 -2.80
CA VAL A 58 -8.71 10.94 -2.68
C VAL A 58 -9.00 9.50 -3.08
N ALA A 59 -8.23 8.99 -4.05
CA ALA A 59 -8.23 7.58 -4.44
C ALA A 59 -7.49 6.77 -3.37
N VAL A 60 -8.09 5.68 -2.90
CA VAL A 60 -7.48 4.79 -1.91
C VAL A 60 -7.11 3.47 -2.57
N VAL A 61 -5.84 3.21 -2.82
CA VAL A 61 -5.38 2.13 -3.70
C VAL A 61 -4.60 1.04 -2.97
N SER A 62 -4.64 -0.17 -3.50
CA SER A 62 -3.83 -1.30 -3.04
C SER A 62 -3.84 -2.41 -4.08
N THR A 63 -2.89 -3.32 -4.02
CA THR A 63 -2.94 -4.57 -4.77
C THR A 63 -3.48 -5.69 -3.87
N MET A 64 -4.51 -6.38 -4.36
CA MET A 64 -5.08 -7.55 -3.71
C MET A 64 -4.67 -8.81 -4.46
N GLY A 65 -4.26 -9.86 -3.75
CA GLY A 65 -3.97 -11.13 -4.40
C GLY A 65 -3.14 -12.09 -3.56
N ALA A 66 -2.71 -13.17 -4.20
CA ALA A 66 -1.77 -14.13 -3.67
C ALA A 66 -0.34 -13.59 -3.85
N PRO A 67 0.46 -13.45 -2.77
CA PRO A 67 1.82 -12.92 -2.88
C PRO A 67 2.72 -13.67 -3.88
N LEU A 68 2.54 -14.98 -4.02
CA LEU A 68 3.29 -15.80 -5.00
C LEU A 68 3.01 -15.38 -6.45
N VAL A 69 1.76 -15.03 -6.77
CA VAL A 69 1.40 -14.58 -8.13
C VAL A 69 1.94 -13.18 -8.39
N GLY A 70 1.96 -12.31 -7.38
CA GLY A 70 2.55 -10.98 -7.48
C GLY A 70 4.05 -10.98 -7.80
N GLN A 71 4.77 -12.06 -7.48
CA GLN A 71 6.19 -12.22 -7.86
C GLN A 71 6.38 -12.53 -9.35
N GLU A 72 5.36 -13.07 -10.02
CA GLU A 72 5.42 -13.43 -11.45
C GLU A 72 4.72 -12.39 -12.34
N ARG A 73 3.77 -11.64 -11.77
CA ARG A 73 3.01 -10.59 -12.46
C ARG A 73 3.42 -9.22 -11.96
N LEU A 74 4.38 -8.62 -12.65
CA LEU A 74 4.88 -7.29 -12.37
C LEU A 74 3.76 -6.25 -12.52
N ALA A 75 3.72 -5.28 -11.61
CA ALA A 75 2.85 -4.11 -11.70
C ALA A 75 3.56 -3.00 -12.48
N ASP A 76 2.79 -2.26 -13.26
CA ASP A 76 3.20 -1.05 -13.97
C ASP A 76 2.14 0.07 -13.80
N PRO A 77 2.46 1.32 -14.14
CA PRO A 77 1.50 2.42 -14.04
C PRO A 77 0.20 2.19 -14.83
N GLU A 78 0.26 1.64 -16.04
CA GLU A 78 -0.93 1.43 -16.88
C GLU A 78 -1.91 0.43 -16.24
N LEU A 79 -1.40 -0.61 -15.58
CA LEU A 79 -2.23 -1.55 -14.82
C LEU A 79 -2.78 -0.91 -13.54
N SER A 80 -1.94 -0.17 -12.81
CA SER A 80 -2.27 0.39 -11.49
C SER A 80 -3.40 1.42 -11.57
N ILE A 81 -3.49 2.18 -12.66
CA ILE A 81 -4.50 3.24 -12.83
C ILE A 81 -5.89 2.71 -13.22
N LYS A 82 -6.01 1.49 -13.76
CA LYS A 82 -7.28 0.94 -14.27
C LYS A 82 -8.44 1.02 -13.27
N PRO A 83 -8.32 0.53 -12.02
CA PRO A 83 -9.43 0.63 -11.06
C PRO A 83 -9.74 2.08 -10.68
N VAL A 84 -8.75 2.97 -10.70
CA VAL A 84 -8.94 4.39 -10.38
C VAL A 84 -9.72 5.07 -11.49
N GLN A 85 -9.33 4.88 -12.75
CA GLN A 85 -10.04 5.40 -13.93
C GLN A 85 -11.48 4.87 -14.00
N ALA A 86 -11.70 3.58 -13.72
CA ALA A 86 -13.03 2.99 -13.67
C ALA A 86 -13.93 3.64 -12.59
N LEU A 87 -13.35 4.00 -11.44
CA LEU A 87 -14.08 4.77 -10.43
C LEU A 87 -14.34 6.21 -10.86
N GLU A 88 -13.39 6.89 -11.51
CA GLU A 88 -13.63 8.25 -12.02
C GLU A 88 -14.78 8.28 -13.03
N GLU A 89 -14.84 7.32 -13.94
CA GLU A 89 -15.92 7.17 -14.91
C GLU A 89 -17.26 6.93 -14.21
N TYR A 90 -17.29 6.00 -13.25
CA TYR A 90 -18.51 5.70 -12.49
C TYR A 90 -19.00 6.88 -11.65
N LEU A 91 -18.09 7.62 -11.02
CA LEU A 91 -18.40 8.76 -10.16
C LEU A 91 -18.70 10.04 -10.96
N GLY A 92 -18.29 10.10 -12.22
CA GLY A 92 -18.32 11.33 -13.03
C GLY A 92 -17.43 12.44 -12.46
N ARG A 93 -16.41 12.09 -11.67
CA ARG A 93 -15.53 13.04 -10.96
C ARG A 93 -14.09 12.53 -10.95
N LYS A 94 -13.14 13.43 -11.17
CA LYS A 94 -11.70 13.16 -11.12
C LYS A 94 -11.16 13.15 -9.69
N PHE A 95 -10.11 12.36 -9.45
CA PHE A 95 -9.39 12.35 -8.18
C PHE A 95 -8.39 13.52 -8.10
N SER A 96 -8.30 14.15 -6.93
CA SER A 96 -7.32 15.21 -6.64
C SER A 96 -5.97 14.63 -6.18
N ALA A 97 -5.98 13.46 -5.54
CA ALA A 97 -4.80 12.82 -4.97
C ALA A 97 -5.02 11.31 -4.80
N VAL A 98 -3.96 10.57 -4.50
CA VAL A 98 -4.00 9.12 -4.24
C VAL A 98 -3.28 8.78 -2.93
N MET A 99 -3.76 7.76 -2.22
CA MET A 99 -3.12 7.24 -1.01
C MET A 99 -3.21 5.70 -0.97
N PRO A 100 -2.29 5.02 -0.29
CA PRO A 100 -2.39 3.58 -0.10
C PRO A 100 -3.46 3.22 0.94
N VAL A 101 -4.08 2.03 0.81
CA VAL A 101 -4.87 1.42 1.90
C VAL A 101 -3.98 1.15 3.11
N GLU A 102 -2.76 0.67 2.89
CA GLU A 102 -1.78 0.35 3.93
C GLU A 102 -0.37 0.69 3.46
N ILE A 103 0.47 1.27 4.33
CA ILE A 103 1.89 1.53 4.02
C ILE A 103 2.73 0.26 3.98
N GLY A 104 2.21 -0.85 4.49
CA GLY A 104 2.94 -2.10 4.64
C GLY A 104 3.27 -2.77 3.30
N GLY A 105 4.53 -3.16 3.13
CA GLY A 105 4.99 -3.95 2.00
C GLY A 105 4.87 -3.23 0.64
N GLY A 106 4.54 -4.00 -0.40
CA GLY A 106 4.37 -3.50 -1.77
C GLY A 106 3.18 -2.55 -1.93
N ASN A 107 2.14 -2.67 -1.09
CA ASN A 107 1.00 -1.73 -1.09
C ASN A 107 1.41 -0.29 -0.77
N GLY A 108 2.50 -0.09 -0.02
CA GLY A 108 3.07 1.24 0.23
C GLY A 108 3.66 1.90 -1.02
N LEU A 109 3.93 1.15 -2.10
CA LEU A 109 4.51 1.67 -3.35
C LEU A 109 3.48 1.83 -4.46
N GLU A 110 2.36 1.10 -4.39
CA GLU A 110 1.23 1.20 -5.33
C GLU A 110 0.77 2.64 -5.66
N PRO A 111 0.54 3.54 -4.67
CA PRO A 111 0.06 4.89 -4.96
C PRO A 111 1.04 5.70 -5.82
N PHE A 112 2.34 5.40 -5.79
CA PHE A 112 3.34 6.08 -6.62
C PHE A 112 3.24 5.68 -8.09
N LEU A 113 2.88 4.41 -8.38
CA LEU A 113 2.62 3.97 -9.75
C LEU A 113 1.36 4.65 -10.30
N VAL A 114 0.31 4.75 -9.48
CA VAL A 114 -0.92 5.49 -9.85
C VAL A 114 -0.64 6.97 -10.06
N SER A 115 0.13 7.58 -9.17
CA SER A 115 0.55 8.99 -9.26
C SER A 115 1.26 9.28 -10.59
N ILE A 116 2.23 8.45 -10.98
CA ILE A 116 2.94 8.58 -12.25
C ILE A 116 2.00 8.41 -13.46
N GLY A 117 1.08 7.44 -13.39
CA GLY A 117 0.17 7.15 -14.49
C GLY A 117 -0.99 8.16 -14.66
N MET A 118 -1.32 8.93 -13.62
CA MET A 118 -2.44 9.88 -13.62
C MET A 118 -2.05 11.33 -13.38
N ASP A 119 -0.78 11.62 -13.08
CA ASP A 119 -0.27 12.95 -12.77
C ASP A 119 -1.01 13.62 -11.58
N ILE A 120 -1.20 12.84 -10.50
CA ILE A 120 -1.82 13.30 -9.24
C ILE A 120 -0.90 13.03 -8.05
N PRO A 121 -0.86 13.89 -7.02
CA PRO A 121 0.02 13.72 -5.88
C PRO A 121 -0.35 12.52 -5.00
N VAL A 122 0.66 11.96 -4.33
CA VAL A 122 0.48 10.96 -3.26
C VAL A 122 0.28 11.69 -1.93
N VAL A 123 -0.80 11.35 -1.20
CA VAL A 123 -1.01 11.85 0.17
C VAL A 123 -0.14 11.05 1.13
N ASP A 124 0.57 11.74 2.01
CA ASP A 124 1.35 11.15 3.09
C ASP A 124 0.44 10.66 4.23
N ALA A 125 -0.34 9.62 3.95
CA ALA A 125 -1.23 8.95 4.88
C ALA A 125 -1.54 7.52 4.40
N ASP A 126 -2.07 6.66 5.27
CA ASP A 126 -2.70 5.41 4.88
C ASP A 126 -3.94 5.13 5.74
N ALA A 127 -4.58 3.96 5.59
CA ALA A 127 -5.72 3.55 6.41
C ALA A 127 -5.41 2.49 7.50
N MET A 128 -4.15 2.14 7.76
CA MET A 128 -3.77 1.00 8.62
C MET A 128 -2.49 1.19 9.47
N GLY A 129 -1.53 1.99 9.02
CA GLY A 129 -0.22 2.28 9.64
C GLY A 129 0.80 1.13 9.57
N ARG A 130 0.36 -0.02 9.07
CA ARG A 130 1.07 -1.30 8.90
C ARG A 130 0.22 -2.21 8.02
N ALA A 131 0.69 -3.43 7.72
CA ALA A 131 -0.18 -4.38 7.01
C ALA A 131 -1.15 -5.13 7.94
N PHE A 132 -2.39 -5.31 7.47
CA PHE A 132 -3.39 -6.20 8.06
C PHE A 132 -4.04 -7.12 7.01
N PRO A 133 -4.59 -8.29 7.41
CA PRO A 133 -5.13 -9.24 6.44
C PRO A 133 -6.38 -8.78 5.67
N GLU A 134 -7.28 -8.00 6.29
CA GLU A 134 -8.62 -7.77 5.76
C GLU A 134 -9.09 -6.32 5.92
N ALA A 135 -9.94 -5.85 4.99
CA ALA A 135 -10.33 -4.45 4.88
C ALA A 135 -11.11 -3.88 6.09
N GLN A 136 -11.81 -4.70 6.86
CA GLN A 136 -12.50 -4.26 8.09
C GLN A 136 -11.55 -3.81 9.21
N MET A 137 -10.25 -4.08 9.06
CA MET A 137 -9.21 -3.67 10.01
C MET A 137 -8.66 -2.27 9.71
N THR A 138 -9.17 -1.60 8.67
CA THR A 138 -8.80 -0.20 8.37
C THR A 138 -9.35 0.77 9.42
N SER A 139 -8.64 1.88 9.62
CA SER A 139 -9.14 3.01 10.40
C SER A 139 -10.46 3.54 9.81
N PHE A 140 -10.60 3.58 8.48
CA PHE A 140 -11.86 3.95 7.82
C PHE A 140 -13.04 3.06 8.21
N SER A 141 -12.82 1.76 8.39
CA SER A 141 -13.84 0.84 8.90
C SER A 141 -14.18 1.10 10.37
N ILE A 142 -13.18 1.41 11.20
CA ILE A 142 -13.36 1.76 12.62
C ILE A 142 -14.21 3.05 12.75
N HIS A 143 -14.01 4.01 11.84
CA HIS A 143 -14.79 5.24 11.76
C HIS A 143 -16.13 5.08 11.01
N GLU A 144 -16.56 3.85 10.73
CA GLU A 144 -17.84 3.53 10.08
C GLU A 144 -18.04 4.20 8.71
N LEU A 145 -16.95 4.50 8.01
CA LEU A 145 -17.03 5.12 6.70
C LEU A 145 -17.60 4.14 5.65
N GLN A 146 -18.20 4.69 4.59
CA GLN A 146 -18.84 3.90 3.54
C GLN A 146 -17.81 3.07 2.77
N MET A 147 -18.00 1.76 2.62
CA MET A 147 -17.03 0.84 2.00
C MET A 147 -17.17 0.66 0.47
N PHE A 148 -18.07 1.39 -0.18
CA PHE A 148 -18.34 1.36 -1.63
C PHE A 148 -18.58 2.79 -2.17
N PRO A 149 -18.56 3.03 -3.50
CA PRO A 149 -18.19 2.10 -4.57
C PRO A 149 -16.71 1.72 -4.49
N MET A 150 -16.30 0.59 -5.07
CA MET A 150 -14.90 0.24 -5.23
C MET A 150 -14.65 -0.43 -6.57
N ALA A 151 -13.40 -0.47 -7.03
CA ALA A 151 -13.05 -1.09 -8.30
C ALA A 151 -11.84 -2.03 -8.23
N LEU A 152 -11.79 -2.95 -9.18
CA LEU A 152 -10.66 -3.83 -9.47
C LEU A 152 -10.32 -3.78 -10.96
N GLY A 153 -9.03 -3.86 -11.28
CA GLY A 153 -8.52 -3.97 -12.64
C GLY A 153 -7.78 -5.29 -12.89
N ASP A 154 -7.50 -5.59 -14.16
CA ASP A 154 -6.69 -6.75 -14.59
C ASP A 154 -5.90 -6.44 -15.88
N ILE A 155 -4.88 -7.26 -16.14
CA ILE A 155 -4.00 -7.16 -17.31
C ILE A 155 -4.74 -7.35 -18.65
N ARG A 156 -5.87 -8.09 -18.64
CA ARG A 156 -6.70 -8.36 -19.83
C ARG A 156 -7.72 -7.26 -20.14
N ASP A 157 -7.57 -6.10 -19.51
CA ASP A 157 -8.45 -4.94 -19.65
C ASP A 157 -9.87 -5.13 -19.10
N ASN A 158 -10.00 -5.97 -18.08
CA ASN A 158 -11.21 -6.03 -17.28
C ASN A 158 -11.18 -4.93 -16.22
N ALA A 159 -12.27 -4.16 -16.11
CA ALA A 159 -12.54 -3.27 -14.99
C ALA A 159 -13.88 -3.65 -14.35
N ILE A 160 -13.90 -3.83 -13.04
CA ILE A 160 -15.09 -4.20 -12.29
C ILE A 160 -15.34 -3.15 -11.23
N VAL A 161 -16.52 -2.53 -11.24
CA VAL A 161 -16.98 -1.61 -10.19
C VAL A 161 -18.02 -2.32 -9.33
N ILE A 162 -17.73 -2.45 -8.04
CA ILE A 162 -18.67 -2.91 -7.02
C ILE A 162 -19.37 -1.67 -6.47
N THR A 163 -20.60 -1.44 -6.91
CA THR A 163 -21.36 -0.24 -6.57
C THR A 163 -21.96 -0.28 -5.17
N ARG A 164 -22.17 -1.48 -4.60
CA ARG A 164 -22.73 -1.68 -3.27
C ARG A 164 -22.17 -2.94 -2.62
N ALA A 165 -21.98 -2.89 -1.31
CA ALA A 165 -21.66 -4.05 -0.48
C ALA A 165 -22.43 -3.95 0.84
N ALA A 166 -22.81 -5.09 1.43
CA ALA A 166 -23.63 -5.11 2.64
C ALA A 166 -22.85 -4.75 3.92
N SER A 167 -21.53 -4.92 3.92
CA SER A 167 -20.62 -4.63 5.04
C SER A 167 -19.17 -4.66 4.55
N TRP A 168 -18.21 -4.25 5.39
CA TRP A 168 -16.77 -4.36 5.10
C TRP A 168 -16.33 -5.80 4.82
N THR A 169 -16.85 -6.77 5.58
CA THR A 169 -16.56 -8.20 5.36
C THR A 169 -17.13 -8.69 4.02
N TRP A 170 -18.33 -8.24 3.64
CA TRP A 170 -18.89 -8.57 2.32
C TRP A 170 -18.14 -7.90 1.18
N MET A 171 -17.69 -6.66 1.36
CA MET A 171 -16.84 -5.97 0.39
C MET A 171 -15.54 -6.75 0.15
N GLU A 172 -14.82 -7.12 1.22
CA GLU A 172 -13.60 -7.92 1.15
C GLU A 172 -13.87 -9.25 0.43
N ARG A 173 -14.93 -9.98 0.84
CA ARG A 173 -15.32 -11.25 0.24
C ARG A 173 -15.57 -11.15 -1.26
N LEU A 174 -16.35 -10.14 -1.69
CA LEU A 174 -16.64 -9.92 -3.11
C LEU A 174 -15.35 -9.61 -3.88
N SER A 175 -14.53 -8.68 -3.38
CA SER A 175 -13.27 -8.31 -4.03
C SER A 175 -12.29 -9.50 -4.15
N ARG A 176 -12.18 -10.34 -3.12
CA ARG A 176 -11.35 -11.57 -3.15
C ARG A 176 -11.85 -12.57 -4.18
N THR A 177 -13.17 -12.80 -4.25
CA THR A 177 -13.75 -13.71 -5.25
C THR A 177 -13.47 -13.23 -6.67
N ILE A 178 -13.62 -11.93 -6.93
CA ILE A 178 -13.29 -11.34 -8.24
C ILE A 178 -11.79 -11.46 -8.51
N CYS A 179 -10.93 -11.09 -7.56
CA CYS A 179 -9.47 -11.20 -7.68
C CYS A 179 -9.02 -12.62 -8.08
N VAL A 180 -9.62 -13.67 -7.50
CA VAL A 180 -9.35 -15.07 -7.90
C VAL A 180 -9.68 -15.30 -9.38
N ALA A 181 -10.84 -14.83 -9.86
CA ALA A 181 -11.24 -14.94 -11.27
C ALA A 181 -10.32 -14.15 -12.22
N LEU A 182 -9.76 -13.02 -11.75
CA LEU A 182 -8.77 -12.22 -12.47
C LEU A 182 -7.35 -12.86 -12.49
N GLY A 183 -7.20 -14.07 -11.94
CA GLY A 183 -5.92 -14.77 -11.91
C GLY A 183 -5.14 -14.53 -10.63
N SER A 184 -5.85 -14.28 -9.52
CA SER A 184 -5.32 -14.20 -8.16
C SER A 184 -4.37 -13.03 -7.86
N THR A 185 -4.41 -11.98 -8.69
CA THR A 185 -3.84 -10.66 -8.39
C THR A 185 -4.65 -9.59 -9.12
N ALA A 186 -4.90 -8.46 -8.48
CA ALA A 186 -5.61 -7.33 -9.06
C ALA A 186 -5.24 -6.02 -8.34
N PRO A 187 -4.89 -4.94 -9.05
CA PRO A 187 -4.91 -3.59 -8.48
C PRO A 187 -6.35 -3.24 -8.11
N THR A 188 -6.50 -2.48 -7.03
CA THR A 188 -7.80 -2.09 -6.50
C THR A 188 -7.82 -0.62 -6.13
N ALA A 189 -8.99 -0.01 -6.30
CA ALA A 189 -9.32 1.30 -5.73
C ALA A 189 -10.51 1.09 -4.79
N LYS A 190 -10.29 1.29 -3.49
CA LYS A 190 -11.34 1.22 -2.47
C LYS A 190 -12.22 2.46 -2.53
N ALA A 191 -13.26 2.48 -1.70
CA ALA A 191 -14.17 3.60 -1.65
C ALA A 191 -13.44 4.91 -1.36
N PRO A 192 -13.66 5.93 -2.21
CA PRO A 192 -12.89 7.16 -2.18
C PRO A 192 -13.15 7.93 -0.89
N ARG A 193 -12.19 8.77 -0.50
CA ARG A 193 -12.32 9.64 0.68
C ARG A 193 -12.34 11.10 0.28
N THR A 194 -13.09 11.88 1.03
CA THR A 194 -12.92 13.34 1.07
C THR A 194 -11.64 13.71 1.82
N GLY A 195 -11.05 14.86 1.51
CA GLY A 195 -9.88 15.33 2.25
C GLY A 195 -10.15 15.49 3.75
N ARG A 196 -11.37 15.87 4.15
CA ARG A 196 -11.78 15.87 5.56
C ARG A 196 -11.75 14.47 6.17
N GLU A 197 -12.35 13.47 5.52
CA GLU A 197 -12.30 12.08 6.01
C GLU A 197 -10.86 11.57 6.15
N VAL A 198 -9.96 11.92 5.23
CA VAL A 198 -8.53 11.56 5.36
C VAL A 198 -7.94 12.20 6.61
N LYS A 199 -8.09 13.51 6.79
CA LYS A 199 -7.54 14.23 7.96
C LYS A 199 -8.07 13.71 9.29
N ASP A 200 -9.35 13.34 9.34
CA ASP A 200 -10.02 12.92 10.58
C ASP A 200 -9.82 11.43 10.90
N CYS A 201 -9.67 10.57 9.88
CA CYS A 201 -9.79 9.12 10.05
C CYS A 201 -8.57 8.31 9.57
N ALA A 202 -7.63 8.89 8.83
CA ALA A 202 -6.45 8.17 8.31
C ALA A 202 -5.31 8.11 9.34
N ILE A 203 -4.33 7.24 9.09
CA ILE A 203 -3.04 7.28 9.78
C ILE A 203 -2.13 8.23 9.01
N LEU A 204 -1.93 9.43 9.56
CA LEU A 204 -1.19 10.50 8.93
C LEU A 204 0.34 10.27 8.97
N HIS A 205 1.04 10.81 7.98
CA HIS A 205 2.49 10.79 7.82
C HIS A 205 3.12 9.40 7.73
N SER A 206 2.37 8.41 7.25
CA SER A 206 2.82 7.02 7.17
C SER A 206 3.95 6.82 6.13
N VAL A 207 3.92 7.55 5.01
CA VAL A 207 4.95 7.52 3.97
C VAL A 207 6.24 8.14 4.49
N THR A 208 6.15 9.33 5.10
CA THR A 208 7.31 9.98 5.72
C THR A 208 7.92 9.13 6.83
N ARG A 209 7.07 8.46 7.65
CA ARG A 209 7.54 7.49 8.65
C ARG A 209 8.27 6.32 8.02
N ALA A 210 7.74 5.73 6.94
CA ALA A 210 8.40 4.64 6.21
C ALA A 210 9.79 5.08 5.70
N ILE A 211 9.88 6.24 5.04
CA ILE A 211 11.16 6.80 4.58
C ILE A 211 12.14 6.97 5.74
N ARG A 212 11.71 7.52 6.88
CA ARG A 212 12.55 7.70 8.07
C ARG A 212 13.08 6.37 8.62
N ILE A 213 12.23 5.34 8.72
CA ILE A 213 12.64 4.00 9.15
C ILE A 213 13.68 3.43 8.19
N GLY A 214 13.45 3.54 6.88
CA GLY A 214 14.39 3.08 5.86
C GLY A 214 15.75 3.78 5.94
N ARG A 215 15.75 5.11 6.10
CA ARG A 215 16.98 5.89 6.28
C ARG A 215 17.75 5.47 7.53
N THR A 216 17.05 5.23 8.64
CA THR A 216 17.65 4.74 9.89
C THR A 216 18.38 3.41 9.67
N VAL A 217 17.78 2.48 8.93
CA VAL A 217 18.41 1.20 8.58
C VAL A 217 19.61 1.40 7.67
N GLN A 218 19.50 2.28 6.67
CA GLN A 218 20.57 2.58 5.73
C GLN A 218 21.79 3.19 6.44
N GLU A 219 21.59 4.18 7.29
CA GLU A 219 22.63 4.83 8.09
C GLU A 219 23.31 3.86 9.06
N ALA A 220 22.54 2.99 9.72
CA ALA A 220 23.10 1.97 10.60
C ALA A 220 24.01 1.00 9.82
N ARG A 221 23.58 0.55 8.64
CA ARG A 221 24.39 -0.31 7.76
C ARG A 221 25.67 0.39 7.29
N LEU A 222 25.58 1.64 6.86
CA LEU A 222 26.73 2.44 6.41
C LEU A 222 27.77 2.65 7.53
N SER A 223 27.30 2.80 8.76
CA SER A 223 28.15 2.94 9.96
C SER A 223 28.57 1.62 10.59
N HIS A 224 28.19 0.47 9.99
CA HIS A 224 28.41 -0.87 10.55
C HIS A 224 27.86 -1.05 11.98
N SER A 225 26.80 -0.33 12.34
CA SER A 225 26.09 -0.48 13.61
C SER A 225 24.88 -1.40 13.47
N ASP A 226 24.28 -1.80 14.61
CA ASP A 226 23.12 -2.69 14.62
C ASP A 226 21.85 -1.95 14.11
N PRO A 227 21.31 -2.33 12.93
CA PRO A 227 20.12 -1.67 12.38
C PRO A 227 18.87 -1.93 13.22
N VAL A 228 18.79 -3.06 13.93
CA VAL A 228 17.64 -3.36 14.79
C VAL A 228 17.65 -2.41 15.98
N ALA A 229 18.78 -2.28 16.67
CA ALA A 229 18.91 -1.33 17.78
C ALA A 229 18.63 0.12 17.35
N ALA A 230 19.09 0.53 16.16
CA ALA A 230 18.84 1.86 15.62
C ALA A 230 17.34 2.12 15.39
N VAL A 231 16.63 1.18 14.75
CA VAL A 231 15.18 1.28 14.52
C VAL A 231 14.41 1.26 15.84
N LEU A 232 14.77 0.40 16.79
CA LEU A 232 14.13 0.35 18.11
C LEU A 232 14.25 1.69 18.84
N LYS A 233 15.42 2.32 18.79
CA LYS A 233 15.66 3.65 19.38
C LYS A 233 14.83 4.73 18.67
N ALA A 234 14.78 4.71 17.34
CA ALA A 234 14.08 5.72 16.55
C ALA A 234 12.55 5.64 16.68
N GLU A 235 12.00 4.42 16.78
CA GLU A 235 10.56 4.16 16.79
C GLU A 235 10.00 3.83 18.19
N GLY A 236 10.84 3.85 19.24
CA GLY A 236 10.44 3.48 20.60
C GLY A 236 10.02 2.01 20.72
N GLY A 237 10.58 1.14 19.88
CA GLY A 237 10.23 -0.28 19.82
C GLY A 237 10.85 -1.11 20.95
N ARG A 238 10.36 -2.34 21.11
CA ARG A 238 10.90 -3.33 22.06
C ARG A 238 11.36 -4.59 21.33
N LEU A 239 12.57 -5.06 21.65
CA LEU A 239 13.02 -6.38 21.22
C LEU A 239 12.26 -7.45 21.99
N VAL A 240 11.46 -8.25 21.27
CA VAL A 240 10.66 -9.34 21.85
C VAL A 240 11.45 -10.66 21.82
N PHE A 241 12.20 -10.91 20.75
CA PHE A 241 12.94 -12.15 20.54
C PHE A 241 14.10 -11.94 19.56
N SER A 242 15.18 -12.71 19.72
CA SER A 242 16.30 -12.81 18.78
C SER A 242 16.70 -14.27 18.66
N GLY A 243 16.83 -14.77 17.44
CA GLY A 243 17.18 -16.16 17.18
C GLY A 243 17.28 -16.44 15.69
N LYS A 244 17.52 -17.71 15.36
CA LYS A 244 17.68 -18.19 13.98
C LYS A 244 16.37 -18.77 13.47
N ILE A 245 16.05 -18.51 12.21
CA ILE A 245 14.95 -19.20 11.53
C ILE A 245 15.38 -20.65 11.31
N VAL A 246 14.64 -21.60 11.86
CA VAL A 246 14.92 -23.05 11.75
C VAL A 246 13.92 -23.78 10.87
N ASP A 247 12.71 -23.23 10.70
CA ASP A 247 11.71 -23.79 9.79
C ASP A 247 10.73 -22.71 9.29
N VAL A 248 10.23 -22.89 8.07
CA VAL A 248 9.22 -22.02 7.45
C VAL A 248 8.23 -22.89 6.67
N ASN A 249 6.97 -22.91 7.12
CA ASN A 249 5.88 -23.60 6.45
C ASN A 249 4.86 -22.59 5.94
N ARG A 250 4.46 -22.69 4.67
CA ARG A 250 3.50 -21.79 4.00
C ARG A 250 2.53 -22.58 3.14
N ARG A 251 1.26 -22.17 3.16
CA ARG A 251 0.19 -22.69 2.32
C ARG A 251 -0.75 -21.57 1.89
N THR A 252 -1.23 -21.61 0.65
CA THR A 252 -2.27 -20.69 0.18
C THR A 252 -3.64 -21.33 0.43
N THR A 253 -4.53 -20.64 1.14
CA THR A 253 -5.88 -21.14 1.45
C THR A 253 -6.88 -19.98 1.42
N ALA A 254 -7.97 -20.14 0.67
CA ALA A 254 -9.04 -19.13 0.52
C ALA A 254 -8.55 -17.72 0.11
N GLY A 255 -7.52 -17.64 -0.75
CA GLY A 255 -6.97 -16.36 -1.21
C GLY A 255 -5.99 -15.69 -0.24
N PHE A 256 -5.59 -16.37 0.84
CA PHE A 256 -4.58 -15.91 1.80
C PHE A 256 -3.37 -16.84 1.83
N LEU A 257 -2.18 -16.27 1.98
CA LEU A 257 -0.99 -17.03 2.36
C LEU A 257 -0.98 -17.19 3.89
N ARG A 258 -1.08 -18.43 4.37
CA ARG A 258 -1.05 -18.77 5.80
C ARG A 258 0.14 -19.67 6.09
N GLY A 259 0.78 -19.52 7.24
CA GLY A 259 1.99 -20.27 7.55
C GLY A 259 2.49 -20.09 8.98
N SER A 260 3.60 -20.74 9.28
CA SER A 260 4.34 -20.64 10.53
C SER A 260 5.83 -20.50 10.25
N THR A 261 6.50 -19.67 11.03
CA THR A 261 7.96 -19.56 11.06
C THR A 261 8.43 -19.98 12.44
N ALA A 262 9.32 -20.99 12.52
CA ALA A 262 9.92 -21.43 13.77
C ALA A 262 11.27 -20.73 13.97
N LEU A 263 11.51 -20.28 15.19
CA LEU A 263 12.71 -19.57 15.60
C LEU A 263 13.37 -20.30 16.78
N ASP A 264 14.69 -20.41 16.76
CA ASP A 264 15.51 -21.01 17.83
C ASP A 264 16.52 -19.99 18.36
N GLY A 265 16.54 -19.73 19.67
CA GLY A 265 17.31 -18.65 20.29
C GLY A 265 16.93 -18.39 21.73
#